data_AF-A0A183HLP7-F1
#
_entry.id   AF-A0A183HLP7-F1
#
_cell.length_a   1.000
_cell.length_b   1.000
_cell.length_c   1.000
_cell.angle_alpha   90.00
_cell.angle_beta   90.00
_cell.angle_gamma   90.00
#
_symmetry.space_group_name_H-M   'P 1'
#
loop_
_entity.id
_entity.type
_entity.pdbx_description
1 polymer ?
#
loop_
_entity_poly.entity_id
_entity_poly.type
_entity_poly.pdbx_seq_one_letter_code
_entity_poly.pdbx_strand_id
1 'polypeptide(L)'
;MKSILRCHACRKGMFCNQKCQTLGWKDHRSECKAFKMHDAIPNIEVRLLGRIVTRYKAIKLGKDKEDDNFYKDRTSERSIMEIWSHTDLIKQDSAAMKKFNDIYADLLAFYGSKALVSKDEVFELHCRNYINRHAISDCGYIEEIGKGLYLDLCAYDHSCRPNTIYTCDGFVATLRGLTANVDLRNLNSTHYSYIDLIK
;
A
#
# COMPACT_ATOMS: atom_id res chain seq x y z
N MET A 1 -15.26 21.35 -14.10
CA MET A 1 -14.82 20.43 -13.02
C MET A 1 -15.87 19.34 -12.86
N LYS A 2 -15.50 18.05 -12.94
CA LYS A 2 -16.42 16.94 -12.63
C LYS A 2 -16.72 16.96 -11.13
N SER A 3 -17.99 16.86 -10.74
CA SER A 3 -18.39 16.75 -9.33
C SER A 3 -17.89 15.44 -8.72
N ILE A 4 -17.19 15.52 -7.60
CA ILE A 4 -16.72 14.34 -6.85
C ILE A 4 -17.91 13.74 -6.09
N LEU A 5 -18.12 12.43 -6.22
CA LEU A 5 -19.11 11.67 -5.46
C LEU A 5 -18.58 11.35 -4.07
N ARG A 6 -19.42 11.52 -3.05
CA ARG A 6 -19.12 11.12 -1.67
C ARG A 6 -19.85 9.81 -1.34
N CYS A 7 -19.18 8.92 -0.63
CA CYS A 7 -19.81 7.71 -0.10
C CYS A 7 -21.02 8.10 0.75
N HIS A 8 -22.21 7.59 0.41
CA HIS A 8 -23.43 7.92 1.13
C HIS A 8 -23.39 7.46 2.59
N ALA A 9 -22.77 6.32 2.86
CA ALA A 9 -22.78 5.70 4.19
C ALA A 9 -21.87 6.40 5.21
N CYS A 10 -20.61 6.70 4.84
CA CYS A 10 -19.65 7.31 5.76
C CYS A 10 -19.41 8.80 5.52
N ARG A 11 -19.80 9.35 4.35
CA ARG A 11 -19.58 10.74 3.94
C ARG A 11 -18.11 11.19 3.83
N LYS A 12 -17.14 10.33 4.15
CA LYS A 12 -15.68 10.59 4.08
C LYS A 12 -15.04 10.10 2.78
N GLY A 13 -15.44 8.93 2.27
CA GLY A 13 -14.90 8.39 1.01
C GLY A 13 -15.31 9.25 -0.19
N MET A 14 -14.37 9.53 -1.09
CA MET A 14 -14.56 10.38 -2.26
C MET A 14 -14.15 9.65 -3.54
N PHE A 15 -14.94 9.80 -4.61
CA PHE A 15 -14.76 9.09 -5.86
C PHE A 15 -15.10 9.99 -7.05
N CYS A 16 -14.40 9.81 -8.18
CA CYS A 16 -14.66 10.61 -9.38
C CYS A 16 -16.05 10.34 -9.99
N ASN A 17 -16.56 9.11 -9.84
CA ASN A 17 -17.84 8.63 -10.39
C ASN A 17 -18.19 7.25 -9.80
N GLN A 18 -19.35 6.70 -10.20
CA GLN A 18 -19.85 5.41 -9.73
C GLN A 18 -18.89 4.25 -10.03
N LYS A 19 -18.22 4.24 -11.19
CA LYS A 19 -17.24 3.20 -11.55
C LYS A 19 -16.06 3.19 -10.57
N CYS A 20 -15.51 4.36 -10.22
CA CYS A 20 -14.47 4.48 -9.19
C CYS A 20 -14.97 4.07 -7.81
N GLN A 21 -16.22 4.40 -7.44
CA GLN A 21 -16.80 3.98 -6.16
C GLN A 21 -16.94 2.46 -6.07
N THR A 22 -17.43 1.81 -7.12
CA THR A 22 -17.55 0.34 -7.17
C THR A 22 -16.19 -0.34 -7.10
N LEU A 23 -15.20 0.13 -7.89
CA LEU A 23 -13.84 -0.44 -7.88
C LEU A 23 -13.14 -0.23 -6.53
N GLY A 24 -13.32 0.93 -5.91
CA GLY A 24 -12.74 1.26 -4.61
C GLY A 24 -13.42 0.57 -3.43
N TRP A 25 -14.59 -0.06 -3.64
CA TRP A 25 -15.39 -0.66 -2.56
C TRP A 25 -14.66 -1.80 -1.84
N LYS A 26 -13.80 -2.56 -2.55
CA LYS A 26 -13.02 -3.65 -1.94
C LYS A 26 -12.21 -3.21 -0.74
N ASP A 27 -11.55 -2.06 -0.84
CA ASP A 27 -10.75 -1.47 0.24
C ASP A 27 -11.59 -0.58 1.13
N HIS A 28 -12.52 0.16 0.54
CA HIS A 28 -13.33 1.09 1.29
C HIS A 28 -14.29 0.39 2.24
N ARG A 29 -14.76 -0.84 1.96
CA ARG A 29 -15.77 -1.53 2.79
C ARG A 29 -15.33 -1.66 4.25
N SER A 30 -14.08 -2.04 4.51
CA SER A 30 -13.54 -2.19 5.87
C SER A 30 -13.42 -0.82 6.57
N GLU A 31 -12.94 0.19 5.87
CA GLU A 31 -12.83 1.57 6.39
C GLU A 31 -14.19 2.28 6.54
N CYS A 32 -15.17 1.98 5.68
CA CYS A 32 -16.44 2.69 5.60
C CYS A 32 -17.25 2.52 6.88
N LYS A 33 -17.22 1.31 7.45
CA LYS A 33 -17.85 1.04 8.75
C LYS A 33 -17.19 1.86 9.85
N ALA A 34 -15.85 1.87 9.90
CA ALA A 34 -15.08 2.63 10.86
C ALA A 34 -15.34 4.14 10.77
N PHE A 35 -15.32 4.70 9.56
CA PHE A 35 -15.60 6.12 9.32
C PHE A 35 -17.03 6.55 9.67
N LYS A 36 -17.98 5.61 9.79
CA LYS A 36 -19.33 5.91 10.28
C LYS A 36 -19.36 6.03 11.81
N MET A 37 -18.42 5.38 12.50
CA MET A 37 -18.36 5.29 13.97
C MET A 37 -17.38 6.30 14.57
N HIS A 38 -16.45 6.83 13.78
CA HIS A 38 -15.40 7.75 14.22
C HIS A 38 -15.33 8.98 13.31
N ASP A 39 -15.27 10.17 13.91
CA ASP A 39 -15.08 11.42 13.16
C ASP A 39 -13.64 11.64 12.72
N ALA A 40 -12.69 11.21 13.55
CA ALA A 40 -11.26 11.30 13.30
C ALA A 40 -10.85 10.37 12.16
N ILE A 41 -10.02 10.89 11.25
CA ILE A 41 -9.44 10.12 10.15
C ILE A 41 -8.04 9.69 10.60
N PRO A 42 -7.76 8.38 10.72
CA PRO A 42 -6.41 7.93 11.05
C PRO A 42 -5.40 8.35 9.98
N ASN A 43 -4.14 8.47 10.39
CA ASN A 43 -3.06 8.80 9.47
C ASN A 43 -2.87 7.72 8.38
N ILE A 44 -2.06 8.05 7.37
CA ILE A 44 -1.84 7.18 6.21
C ILE A 44 -1.21 5.83 6.58
N GLU A 45 -0.36 5.77 7.61
CA GLU A 45 0.31 4.54 8.06
C GLU A 45 -0.71 3.52 8.61
N VAL A 46 -1.63 3.98 9.47
CA VAL A 46 -2.72 3.15 10.01
C VAL A 46 -3.66 2.70 8.90
N ARG A 47 -4.04 3.62 8.01
CA ARG A 47 -4.99 3.30 6.92
C ARG A 47 -4.42 2.31 5.92
N LEU A 48 -3.19 2.53 5.42
CA LEU A 48 -2.55 1.64 4.47
C LEU A 48 -2.32 0.26 5.08
N LEU A 49 -1.77 0.19 6.30
CA LEU A 49 -1.54 -1.09 6.97
C LEU A 49 -2.86 -1.85 7.19
N GLY A 50 -3.94 -1.17 7.58
CA GLY A 50 -5.24 -1.81 7.72
C GLY A 50 -5.81 -2.36 6.41
N ARG A 51 -5.61 -1.67 5.27
CA ARG A 51 -5.96 -2.20 3.95
C ARG A 51 -5.13 -3.45 3.60
N ILE A 52 -3.83 -3.43 3.89
CA ILE A 52 -2.94 -4.58 3.69
C ILE A 52 -3.41 -5.77 4.54
N VAL A 53 -3.64 -5.56 5.83
CA VAL A 53 -4.09 -6.60 6.77
C VAL A 53 -5.44 -7.17 6.37
N THR A 54 -6.41 -6.33 6.00
CA THR A 54 -7.74 -6.80 5.63
C THR A 54 -7.73 -7.56 4.29
N ARG A 55 -6.91 -7.15 3.31
CA ARG A 55 -6.68 -7.93 2.09
C ARG A 55 -5.98 -9.25 2.37
N TYR A 56 -4.91 -9.25 3.15
CA TYR A 56 -4.19 -10.48 3.53
C TYR A 56 -5.13 -11.46 4.24
N LYS A 57 -5.97 -10.97 5.16
CA LYS A 57 -7.00 -11.78 5.82
C LYS A 57 -7.98 -12.39 4.81
N ALA A 58 -8.42 -11.62 3.82
CA ALA A 58 -9.32 -12.12 2.78
C ALA A 58 -8.67 -13.26 1.98
N ILE A 59 -7.41 -13.11 1.59
CA ILE A 59 -6.62 -14.14 0.88
C ILE A 59 -6.46 -15.39 1.74
N LYS A 60 -6.09 -15.23 3.02
CA LYS A 60 -5.94 -16.36 3.96
C LYS A 60 -7.24 -17.16 4.16
N LEU A 61 -8.40 -16.49 4.01
CA LEU A 61 -9.72 -17.10 4.09
C LEU A 61 -10.23 -17.62 2.72
N GLY A 62 -9.44 -17.50 1.65
CA GLY A 62 -9.81 -17.92 0.29
C GLY A 62 -10.84 -17.02 -0.41
N LYS A 63 -11.14 -15.85 0.15
CA LYS A 63 -12.16 -14.92 -0.40
C LYS A 63 -11.70 -14.21 -1.66
N ASP A 64 -10.40 -14.16 -1.90
CA ASP A 64 -9.81 -13.70 -3.15
C ASP A 64 -10.27 -14.55 -4.34
N LYS A 65 -10.54 -15.84 -4.13
CA LYS A 65 -11.04 -16.77 -5.16
C LYS A 65 -12.52 -16.58 -5.49
N GLU A 66 -13.26 -15.88 -4.62
CA GLU A 66 -14.68 -15.57 -4.80
C GLU A 66 -14.90 -14.22 -5.52
N ASP A 67 -13.84 -13.44 -5.73
CA ASP A 67 -13.87 -12.12 -6.37
C ASP A 67 -12.96 -12.11 -7.60
N ASP A 68 -13.56 -12.27 -8.78
CA ASP A 68 -12.85 -12.22 -10.08
C ASP A 68 -12.07 -10.91 -10.28
N ASN A 69 -12.39 -9.84 -9.55
CA ASN A 69 -11.69 -8.56 -9.61
C ASN A 69 -10.61 -8.38 -8.53
N PHE A 70 -10.37 -9.38 -7.69
CA PHE A 70 -9.39 -9.30 -6.61
C PHE A 70 -8.00 -9.02 -7.16
N TYR A 71 -7.60 -9.77 -8.19
CA TYR A 71 -6.34 -9.66 -8.92
C TYR A 71 -6.51 -9.03 -10.31
N LYS A 72 -7.51 -8.16 -10.47
CA LYS A 72 -7.78 -7.50 -11.76
C LYS A 72 -6.51 -6.86 -12.33
N ASP A 73 -6.20 -7.18 -13.58
CA ASP A 73 -5.05 -6.68 -14.34
C ASP A 73 -3.68 -7.03 -13.72
N ARG A 74 -3.62 -8.01 -12.80
CA ARG A 74 -2.37 -8.51 -12.21
C ARG A 74 -1.94 -9.82 -12.87
N THR A 75 -0.75 -9.83 -13.45
CA THR A 75 -0.15 -11.03 -14.08
C THR A 75 0.91 -11.70 -13.19
N SER A 76 1.53 -10.93 -12.29
CA SER A 76 2.52 -11.46 -11.35
C SER A 76 1.86 -12.34 -10.29
N GLU A 77 2.52 -13.40 -9.87
CA GLU A 77 2.08 -14.24 -8.76
C GLU A 77 2.66 -13.80 -7.41
N ARG A 78 3.62 -12.86 -7.41
CA ARG A 78 4.39 -12.47 -6.21
C ARG A 78 3.53 -12.14 -4.99
N SER A 79 3.73 -12.86 -3.91
CA SER A 79 3.05 -12.66 -2.64
C SER A 79 3.68 -11.54 -1.81
N ILE A 80 2.87 -10.89 -0.97
CA ILE A 80 3.38 -9.96 0.05
C ILE A 80 4.32 -10.68 1.04
N MET A 81 4.19 -12.00 1.21
CA MET A 81 5.07 -12.78 2.09
C MET A 81 6.46 -13.04 1.49
N GLU A 82 6.68 -12.67 0.22
CA GLU A 82 7.95 -12.86 -0.48
C GLU A 82 8.83 -11.61 -0.51
N ILE A 83 8.29 -10.42 -0.19
CA ILE A 83 9.10 -9.18 -0.14
C ILE A 83 9.91 -9.09 1.16
N TRP A 84 10.87 -8.17 1.25
CA TRP A 84 11.71 -8.06 2.45
C TRP A 84 10.92 -7.57 3.67
N SER A 85 11.15 -8.16 4.84
CA SER A 85 10.50 -7.74 6.10
C SER A 85 11.46 -7.22 7.16
N HIS A 86 12.71 -7.67 7.19
CA HIS A 86 13.70 -7.32 8.23
C HIS A 86 13.11 -7.34 9.67
N THR A 87 12.19 -8.27 9.93
CA THR A 87 11.39 -8.32 11.16
C THR A 87 12.26 -8.39 12.41
N ASP A 88 13.35 -9.17 12.37
CA ASP A 88 14.29 -9.28 13.50
C ASP A 88 14.98 -7.97 13.85
N LEU A 89 15.34 -7.16 12.85
CA LEU A 89 15.96 -5.85 13.05
C LEU A 89 14.97 -4.88 13.68
N ILE A 90 13.74 -4.83 13.16
CA ILE A 90 12.68 -3.96 13.68
C ILE A 90 12.30 -4.37 15.11
N LYS A 91 12.27 -5.67 15.40
CA LYS A 91 11.93 -6.20 16.73
C LYS A 91 12.95 -5.83 17.81
N GLN A 92 14.21 -5.68 17.43
CA GLN A 92 15.30 -5.26 18.33
C GLN A 92 15.36 -3.73 18.53
N ASP A 93 14.77 -2.96 17.63
CA ASP A 93 14.66 -1.50 17.75
C ASP A 93 13.47 -1.11 18.64
N SER A 94 13.76 -0.62 19.84
CA SER A 94 12.73 -0.24 20.82
C SER A 94 11.85 0.94 20.36
N ALA A 95 12.40 1.89 19.60
CA ALA A 95 11.66 3.02 19.08
C ALA A 95 10.73 2.58 17.94
N ALA A 96 11.22 1.73 17.04
CA ALA A 96 10.39 1.13 15.99
C ALA A 96 9.27 0.26 16.57
N MET A 97 9.57 -0.56 17.58
CA MET A 97 8.56 -1.36 18.28
C MET A 97 7.53 -0.51 19.01
N LYS A 98 7.94 0.60 19.64
CA LYS A 98 7.00 1.55 20.23
C LYS A 98 6.06 2.10 19.15
N LYS A 99 6.61 2.58 18.02
CA LYS A 99 5.82 3.11 16.90
C LYS A 99 4.85 2.06 16.34
N PHE A 100 5.28 0.80 16.20
CA PHE A 100 4.41 -0.29 15.79
C PHE A 100 3.26 -0.51 16.79
N ASN A 101 3.54 -0.53 18.09
CA ASN A 101 2.51 -0.71 19.11
C ASN A 101 1.47 0.43 19.09
N ASP A 102 1.91 1.68 18.89
CA ASP A 102 1.03 2.84 18.74
C ASP A 102 0.13 2.68 17.50
N ILE A 103 0.71 2.31 16.34
CA ILE A 103 -0.04 2.03 15.11
C ILE A 103 -1.02 0.87 15.28
N TYR A 104 -0.62 -0.19 15.99
CA TYR A 104 -1.46 -1.36 16.25
C TYR A 104 -2.66 -1.02 17.14
N ALA A 105 -2.47 -0.16 18.14
CA ALA A 105 -3.56 0.35 18.96
C ALA A 105 -4.57 1.16 18.11
N ASP A 106 -4.08 2.04 17.23
CA ASP A 106 -4.92 2.80 16.30
C ASP A 106 -5.67 1.89 15.30
N LEU A 107 -5.01 0.84 14.81
CA LEU A 107 -5.66 -0.18 13.96
C LEU A 107 -6.81 -0.86 14.69
N LEU A 108 -6.61 -1.26 15.94
CA LEU A 108 -7.65 -1.88 16.76
C LEU A 108 -8.80 -0.91 17.01
N ALA A 109 -8.50 0.35 17.32
CA ALA A 109 -9.50 1.38 17.57
C ALA A 109 -10.34 1.67 16.32
N PHE A 110 -9.71 1.73 15.14
CA PHE A 110 -10.38 2.11 13.91
C PHE A 110 -11.03 0.94 13.17
N TYR A 111 -10.28 -0.13 12.87
CA TYR A 111 -10.79 -1.28 12.11
C TYR A 111 -11.52 -2.31 12.98
N GLY A 112 -11.21 -2.37 14.27
CA GLY A 112 -11.70 -3.39 15.19
C GLY A 112 -10.96 -4.73 15.05
N SER A 113 -10.82 -5.44 16.17
CA SER A 113 -10.08 -6.72 16.24
C SER A 113 -10.59 -7.78 15.25
N LYS A 114 -11.90 -7.83 14.99
CA LYS A 114 -12.50 -8.77 14.03
C LYS A 114 -12.04 -8.55 12.58
N ALA A 115 -11.58 -7.36 12.22
CA ALA A 115 -11.06 -7.09 10.89
C ALA A 115 -9.59 -7.52 10.73
N LEU A 116 -8.85 -7.65 11.83
CA LEU A 116 -7.42 -7.92 11.82
C LEU A 116 -7.10 -9.42 11.85
N VAL A 117 -5.85 -9.75 11.53
CA VAL A 117 -5.20 -11.04 11.79
C VAL A 117 -4.50 -11.01 13.16
N SER A 118 -3.72 -12.03 13.53
CA SER A 118 -3.00 -12.02 14.81
C SER A 118 -2.03 -10.83 14.89
N LYS A 119 -1.68 -10.37 16.12
CA LYS A 119 -0.75 -9.25 16.28
C LYS A 119 0.61 -9.53 15.62
N ASP A 120 1.10 -10.76 15.68
CA ASP A 120 2.36 -11.17 15.06
C ASP A 120 2.27 -11.12 13.52
N GLU A 121 1.14 -11.54 12.94
CA GLU A 121 0.91 -11.38 11.49
C GLU A 121 0.79 -9.90 11.10
N VAL A 122 0.13 -9.07 11.92
CA VAL A 122 0.08 -7.62 11.68
C VAL A 122 1.47 -6.99 11.77
N PHE A 123 2.32 -7.46 12.70
CA PHE A 123 3.70 -7.00 12.82
C PHE A 123 4.54 -7.36 11.59
N GLU A 124 4.46 -8.59 11.11
CA GLU A 124 5.16 -9.02 9.90
C GLU A 124 4.73 -8.19 8.68
N LEU A 125 3.42 -7.94 8.52
CA LEU A 125 2.88 -7.09 7.45
C LEU A 125 3.29 -5.62 7.61
N HIS A 126 3.36 -5.12 8.85
CA HIS A 126 3.86 -3.77 9.13
C HIS A 126 5.29 -3.61 8.67
N CYS A 127 6.16 -4.56 9.01
CA CYS A 127 7.58 -4.53 8.66
C CYS A 127 7.77 -4.51 7.13
N ARG A 128 7.04 -5.39 6.42
CA ARG A 128 7.02 -5.45 4.94
C ARG A 128 6.52 -4.15 4.31
N ASN A 129 5.43 -3.58 4.81
CA ASN A 129 4.94 -2.27 4.38
C ASN A 129 5.97 -1.16 4.66
N TYR A 130 6.59 -1.18 5.84
CA TYR A 130 7.49 -0.14 6.27
C TYR A 130 8.74 -0.05 5.38
N ILE A 131 9.25 -1.19 4.92
CA ILE A 131 10.46 -1.25 4.10
C ILE A 131 10.18 -0.99 2.63
N ASN A 132 9.02 -1.43 2.13
CA ASN A 132 8.80 -1.56 0.69
C ASN A 132 7.74 -0.63 0.10
N ARG A 133 7.06 0.20 0.91
CA ARG A 133 6.00 1.09 0.39
C ARG A 133 6.56 2.20 -0.49
N HIS A 134 5.82 2.55 -1.53
CA HIS A 134 6.14 3.60 -2.49
C HIS A 134 5.28 4.84 -2.25
N ALA A 135 5.84 6.00 -2.57
CA ALA A 135 5.08 7.24 -2.68
C ALA A 135 4.22 7.20 -3.95
N ILE A 136 3.02 7.74 -3.88
CA ILE A 136 2.17 8.02 -5.03
C ILE A 136 2.11 9.53 -5.17
N SER A 137 2.72 10.05 -6.23
CA SER A 137 2.73 11.48 -6.50
C SER A 137 1.50 11.93 -7.29
N ASP A 138 1.21 13.21 -7.22
CA ASP A 138 0.21 13.86 -8.07
C ASP A 138 0.63 13.86 -9.55
N CYS A 139 -0.26 14.35 -10.42
CA CYS A 139 0.01 14.39 -11.87
C CYS A 139 1.18 15.31 -12.25
N GLY A 140 1.54 16.27 -11.40
CA GLY A 140 2.72 17.11 -11.57
C GLY A 140 4.02 16.43 -11.14
N TYR A 141 3.96 15.29 -10.44
CA TYR A 141 5.09 14.63 -9.78
C TYR A 141 5.76 15.48 -8.69
N ILE A 142 5.03 16.45 -8.12
CA ILE A 142 5.56 17.42 -7.15
C ILE A 142 5.20 16.99 -5.73
N GLU A 143 3.96 16.56 -5.52
CA GLU A 143 3.44 16.31 -4.18
C GLU A 143 3.09 14.83 -3.98
N GLU A 144 3.47 14.28 -2.83
CA GLU A 144 2.99 12.95 -2.43
C GLU A 144 1.52 13.03 -2.00
N ILE A 145 0.65 12.35 -2.75
CA ILE A 145 -0.80 12.31 -2.48
C ILE A 145 -1.25 10.99 -1.83
N GLY A 146 -0.35 10.02 -1.70
CA GLY A 146 -0.64 8.75 -1.04
C GLY A 146 0.54 7.80 -0.99
N LYS A 147 0.28 6.61 -0.43
CA LYS A 147 1.24 5.51 -0.35
C LYS A 147 0.63 4.25 -0.98
N GLY A 148 1.46 3.48 -1.67
CA GLY A 148 1.11 2.20 -2.27
C GLY A 148 2.13 1.12 -1.93
N LEU A 149 1.73 -0.15 -2.06
CA LEU A 149 2.65 -1.28 -1.96
C LEU A 149 2.62 -2.03 -3.29
N TYR A 150 3.61 -1.76 -4.14
CA TYR A 150 3.71 -2.33 -5.49
C TYR A 150 4.63 -3.53 -5.48
N LEU A 151 4.08 -4.71 -5.22
CA LEU A 151 4.85 -5.94 -5.00
C LEU A 151 5.91 -6.20 -6.09
N ASP A 152 5.59 -5.92 -7.36
CA ASP A 152 6.51 -6.11 -8.47
C ASP A 152 7.69 -5.13 -8.45
N LEU A 153 7.45 -3.88 -8.04
CA LEU A 153 8.51 -2.88 -7.86
C LEU A 153 9.41 -3.18 -6.65
N CYS A 154 8.91 -3.93 -5.65
CA CYS A 154 9.69 -4.33 -4.47
C CYS A 154 10.83 -5.31 -4.78
N ALA A 155 10.97 -5.81 -6.02
CA ALA A 155 12.11 -6.67 -6.40
C ALA A 155 13.31 -5.94 -6.98
N TYR A 156 13.17 -4.65 -7.33
CA TYR A 156 14.29 -3.91 -7.90
C TYR A 156 15.01 -3.22 -6.79
N ASP A 157 16.33 -3.41 -6.75
CA ASP A 157 17.18 -2.84 -5.73
C ASP A 157 17.48 -1.35 -5.96
N HIS A 158 17.98 -0.73 -4.90
CA HIS A 158 18.42 0.65 -4.91
C HIS A 158 19.72 0.83 -5.71
N SER A 159 19.85 1.99 -6.38
CA SER A 159 21.14 2.54 -6.75
C SER A 159 21.13 4.07 -6.64
N CYS A 160 22.23 4.66 -6.14
CA CYS A 160 22.47 6.10 -6.18
C CYS A 160 22.74 6.62 -7.61
N ARG A 161 22.96 5.71 -8.57
CA ARG A 161 23.06 6.01 -10.00
C ARG A 161 22.06 5.10 -10.74
N PRO A 162 20.75 5.34 -10.57
CA PRO A 162 19.73 4.47 -11.12
C PRO A 162 19.73 4.52 -12.65
N ASN A 163 19.26 3.45 -13.27
CA ASN A 163 18.99 3.39 -14.71
C ASN A 163 17.49 3.35 -15.00
N THR A 164 16.64 3.40 -13.98
CA THR A 164 15.20 3.49 -14.10
C THR A 164 14.60 4.51 -13.14
N ILE A 165 13.36 4.91 -13.44
CA ILE A 165 12.48 5.68 -12.56
C ILE A 165 11.10 5.04 -12.57
N TYR A 166 10.40 5.03 -11.43
CA TYR A 166 8.97 4.73 -11.43
C TYR A 166 8.17 6.03 -11.42
N THR A 167 7.05 6.02 -12.13
CA THR A 167 6.09 7.12 -12.21
C THR A 167 4.70 6.60 -11.90
N CYS A 168 3.83 7.46 -11.37
CA CYS A 168 2.45 7.08 -11.04
C CYS A 168 1.47 7.81 -11.97
N ASP A 169 0.50 7.07 -12.52
CA ASP A 169 -0.74 7.61 -13.07
C ASP A 169 -1.89 7.14 -12.18
N GLY A 170 -2.36 8.04 -11.31
CA GLY A 170 -3.22 7.67 -10.20
C GLY A 170 -2.53 6.61 -9.32
N PHE A 171 -3.16 5.45 -9.13
CA PHE A 171 -2.58 4.35 -8.36
C PHE A 171 -1.75 3.37 -9.20
N VAL A 172 -1.60 3.57 -10.52
CA VAL A 172 -0.81 2.68 -11.39
C VAL A 172 0.63 3.17 -11.42
N ALA A 173 1.54 2.38 -10.85
CA ALA A 173 2.97 2.66 -10.93
C ALA A 173 3.60 1.98 -12.16
N THR A 174 4.40 2.73 -12.91
CA THR A 174 5.10 2.26 -14.12
C THR A 174 6.59 2.49 -13.97
N LEU A 175 7.39 1.42 -14.04
CA LEU A 175 8.85 1.48 -14.13
C LEU A 175 9.29 1.79 -15.57
N ARG A 176 10.19 2.76 -15.75
CA ARG A 176 10.69 3.19 -17.06
C ARG A 176 12.20 3.24 -17.06
N GLY A 177 12.81 2.75 -18.14
CA GLY A 177 14.24 2.94 -18.40
C GLY A 177 14.56 4.40 -18.66
N LEU A 178 15.66 4.89 -18.08
CA LEU A 178 16.20 6.21 -18.39
C LEU A 178 16.91 6.24 -19.75
N THR A 179 17.20 5.07 -20.32
CA THR A 179 17.71 4.89 -21.68
C THR A 179 17.00 3.73 -22.36
N ALA A 180 17.07 3.66 -23.69
CA ALA A 180 16.44 2.60 -24.49
C ALA A 180 17.04 1.20 -24.27
N ASN A 181 18.25 1.12 -23.72
CA ASN A 181 19.00 -0.15 -23.57
C ASN A 181 18.74 -0.85 -22.23
N VAL A 182 17.89 -0.29 -21.36
CA VAL A 182 17.61 -0.88 -20.05
C VAL A 182 16.69 -2.09 -20.22
N ASP A 183 17.21 -3.28 -19.88
CA ASP A 183 16.39 -4.48 -19.76
C ASP A 183 15.65 -4.49 -18.41
N LEU A 184 14.42 -3.97 -18.42
CA LEU A 184 13.55 -3.91 -17.24
C LEU A 184 13.27 -5.28 -16.61
N ARG A 185 13.49 -6.41 -17.29
CA ARG A 185 13.26 -7.74 -16.72
C ARG A 185 14.47 -8.28 -15.95
N ASN A 186 15.65 -7.69 -16.13
CA ASN A 186 16.85 -8.09 -15.42
C ASN A 186 16.94 -7.37 -14.08
N LEU A 187 16.51 -8.07 -13.01
CA LEU A 187 16.49 -7.56 -11.64
C LEU A 187 17.89 -7.23 -11.09
N ASN A 188 18.95 -7.89 -11.60
CA ASN A 188 20.33 -7.67 -11.12
C ASN A 188 20.97 -6.41 -11.70
N SER A 189 20.47 -5.91 -12.83
CA SER A 189 21.00 -4.71 -13.50
C SER A 189 20.06 -3.52 -13.43
N THR A 190 18.78 -3.73 -13.12
CA THR A 190 17.75 -2.69 -13.12
C THR A 190 17.55 -2.14 -11.72
N HIS A 191 17.78 -0.83 -11.56
CA HIS A 191 17.76 -0.17 -10.26
C HIS A 191 17.04 1.17 -10.35
N TYR A 192 16.28 1.51 -9.30
CA TYR A 192 15.72 2.85 -9.09
C TYR A 192 16.21 3.44 -7.75
N SER A 193 16.07 4.75 -7.55
CA SER A 193 16.47 5.36 -6.27
C SER A 193 15.37 5.20 -5.22
N TYR A 194 15.75 4.86 -3.98
CA TYR A 194 14.85 4.80 -2.83
C TYR A 194 14.80 6.13 -2.07
N ILE A 195 15.74 7.03 -2.39
CA ILE A 195 15.99 8.27 -1.68
C ILE A 195 16.08 9.43 -2.68
N ASP A 196 15.91 10.64 -2.18
CA ASP A 196 16.33 11.82 -2.93
C ASP A 196 17.86 11.82 -3.05
N LEU A 197 18.35 12.12 -4.25
CA LEU A 197 19.78 12.19 -4.58
C LEU A 197 20.31 13.62 -4.47
N ILE A 198 19.43 14.60 -4.25
CA ILE A 198 19.74 16.00 -4.04
C ILE A 198 19.32 16.37 -2.61
N LYS A 199 20.14 17.18 -1.94
CA LYS A 199 19.85 17.77 -0.63
C LYS A 199 19.63 19.26 -0.76
#